data_AF-A0A0N1AUG1-F1
#
_entry.id   AF-A0A0N1AUG1-F1
#
_cell.length_a   1.000
_cell.length_b   1.000
_cell.length_c   1.000
_cell.angle_alpha   90.00
_cell.angle_beta   90.00
_cell.angle_gamma   90.00
#
_symmetry.space_group_name_H-M   'P 1'
#
loop_
_entity.id
_entity.type
_entity.pdbx_description
1 polymer ?
#
loop_
_entity_poly.entity_id
_entity_poly.type
_entity_poly.pdbx_seq_one_letter_code
_entity_poly.pdbx_strand_id
1 'polypeptide(L)'
;MTDWEKFKESPWKADHRSFQQSDLAVRPAPEYASSEVLLSALYRRIGLGDVGEKNVPVNGRDLLRRVEAGKAPPASALRSEEWSRVLQGSLESPKLPNQSAKRFLQLTPLVPEVSRYSGSARLAGNPWSPGDLIERMVLLGSTSKDQADALWQRVFAALSVTSEDDVWARWVESELTVWRQPSGSAFSFRPLERPWPADFFASDARSLQFPARQFVKDLDAVISVKAQMTRRQWASLLESVLRIASVAHVMWLSDVTQRVWSLVRGSLRGDQDFTGQASAQGAHSIYPQEIAYFPYGRAAMDQAKVLVSRYLYARLGLNATLWGLEEIGQPFLQPLSSQTAVDRLVEVVASRRDALRRISVLETWQALQDTESRTLSCSKGIGSNMLEFVRHCVGQRQTARDVLRGYDQGYSIRKRTNDARARWVVGLGPVAVIAMAHCCLHETGGARSVHRLCDHLARYGILIGRDEVASSDLGQKLRLLGLVLDSPDAESGMLVLPPFPRSNAPRTPVQA
;
A
#
# COMPACT_ATOMS: atom_id res chain seq x y z
N MET A 1 -6.89 -36.11 -11.44
CA MET A 1 -7.38 -34.72 -11.64
C MET A 1 -6.17 -33.87 -11.99
N THR A 2 -6.09 -33.37 -13.23
CA THR A 2 -4.99 -32.48 -13.67
C THR A 2 -5.09 -31.14 -12.94
N ASP A 3 -4.02 -30.34 -12.95
CA ASP A 3 -4.07 -29.01 -12.33
C ASP A 3 -5.01 -28.05 -13.08
N TRP A 4 -5.23 -28.28 -14.38
CA TRP A 4 -6.29 -27.63 -15.16
C TRP A 4 -7.69 -27.91 -14.62
N GLU A 5 -8.01 -29.17 -14.30
CA GLU A 5 -9.30 -29.52 -13.68
C GLU A 5 -9.45 -28.88 -12.29
N LYS A 6 -8.40 -28.92 -11.46
CA LYS A 6 -8.42 -28.27 -10.13
C LYS A 6 -8.65 -26.76 -10.24
N PHE A 7 -8.04 -26.11 -11.23
CA PHE A 7 -8.24 -24.69 -11.49
C PHE A 7 -9.70 -24.40 -11.87
N LYS A 8 -10.31 -25.20 -12.75
CA LYS A 8 -11.72 -25.02 -13.12
C LYS A 8 -12.68 -25.16 -11.94
N GLU A 9 -12.42 -26.11 -11.04
CA GLU A 9 -13.24 -26.31 -9.84
C GLU A 9 -13.05 -25.22 -8.79
N SER A 10 -11.88 -24.60 -8.70
CA SER A 10 -11.52 -23.67 -7.62
C SER A 10 -10.50 -22.61 -8.08
N PRO A 11 -10.90 -21.69 -8.98
CA PRO A 11 -9.96 -20.83 -9.71
C PRO A 11 -9.24 -19.79 -8.84
N TRP A 12 -9.73 -19.55 -7.62
CA TRP A 12 -9.15 -18.61 -6.68
C TRP A 12 -8.18 -19.25 -5.67
N LYS A 13 -8.14 -20.58 -5.58
CA LYS A 13 -7.40 -21.32 -4.55
C LYS A 13 -5.90 -21.34 -4.82
N ALA A 14 -5.50 -21.49 -6.08
CA ALA A 14 -4.11 -21.50 -6.51
C ALA A 14 -3.97 -20.72 -7.82
N ASP A 15 -2.94 -19.89 -7.91
CA ASP A 15 -2.51 -19.31 -9.17
C ASP A 15 -1.43 -20.20 -9.79
N HIS A 16 -1.34 -20.19 -11.12
CA HIS A 16 -0.24 -20.75 -11.86
C HIS A 16 1.08 -20.08 -11.45
N ARG A 17 2.16 -20.86 -11.34
CA ARG A 17 3.47 -20.42 -10.85
C ARG A 17 4.00 -19.15 -11.52
N SER A 18 3.89 -19.05 -12.84
CA SER A 18 4.36 -17.89 -13.63
C SER A 18 3.62 -16.58 -13.33
N PHE A 19 2.33 -16.66 -12.98
CA PHE A 19 1.61 -15.51 -12.42
C PHE A 19 1.97 -15.32 -10.95
N GLN A 20 2.08 -16.42 -10.20
CA GLN A 20 2.38 -16.44 -8.77
C GLN A 20 3.67 -15.71 -8.40
N GLN A 21 4.71 -15.94 -9.19
CA GLN A 21 6.08 -15.48 -8.96
C GLN A 21 6.36 -14.13 -9.63
N SER A 22 5.38 -13.55 -10.34
CA SER A 22 5.54 -12.25 -11.00
C SER A 22 5.70 -11.12 -9.98
N ASP A 23 6.68 -10.26 -10.24
CA ASP A 23 6.92 -8.99 -9.56
C ASP A 23 5.85 -7.94 -9.86
N LEU A 24 4.90 -8.25 -10.74
CA LEU A 24 3.74 -7.42 -11.10
C LEU A 24 2.40 -8.03 -10.62
N ALA A 25 2.40 -9.18 -9.95
CA ALA A 25 1.17 -9.78 -9.41
C ALA A 25 0.76 -9.12 -8.07
N VAL A 26 -0.52 -8.87 -7.83
CA VAL A 26 -1.02 -8.37 -6.53
C VAL A 26 -0.88 -9.45 -5.45
N ARG A 27 0.27 -9.50 -4.74
CA ARG A 27 0.63 -10.57 -3.81
C ARG A 27 1.45 -10.11 -2.59
N PRO A 28 1.09 -10.55 -1.37
CA PRO A 28 -0.17 -11.24 -1.02
C PRO A 28 -1.39 -10.38 -1.38
N ALA A 29 -2.54 -11.01 -1.63
CA ALA A 29 -3.76 -10.29 -1.93
C ALA A 29 -4.13 -9.42 -0.71
N PRO A 30 -4.30 -8.10 -0.87
CA PRO A 30 -4.54 -7.24 0.26
C PRO A 30 -5.94 -7.46 0.81
N GLU A 31 -6.05 -7.33 2.13
CA GLU A 31 -7.28 -7.36 2.90
C GLU A 31 -7.28 -6.17 3.87
N TYR A 32 -8.20 -6.16 4.85
CA TYR A 32 -8.26 -5.11 5.85
C TYR A 32 -6.88 -4.69 6.37
N ALA A 33 -6.58 -3.39 6.23
CA ALA A 33 -5.48 -2.71 6.90
C ALA A 33 -5.86 -1.24 7.08
N SER A 34 -5.70 -0.73 8.30
CA SER A 34 -5.71 0.72 8.58
C SER A 34 -4.28 1.27 8.51
N SER A 35 -4.07 2.59 8.64
CA SER A 35 -2.68 3.11 8.75
C SER A 35 -1.90 2.44 9.85
N GLU A 36 -2.53 2.24 11.01
CA GLU A 36 -1.87 1.68 12.17
C GLU A 36 -1.41 0.25 11.88
N VAL A 37 -2.24 -0.51 11.15
CA VAL A 37 -1.88 -1.87 10.70
C VAL A 37 -0.72 -1.83 9.70
N LEU A 38 -0.68 -0.85 8.77
CA LEU A 38 0.45 -0.69 7.85
C LEU A 38 1.76 -0.38 8.59
N LEU A 39 1.74 0.61 9.49
CA LEU A 39 2.92 1.02 10.24
C LEU A 39 3.37 -0.09 11.21
N SER A 40 2.44 -0.76 11.89
CA SER A 40 2.76 -1.92 12.72
C SER A 40 3.37 -3.07 11.95
N ALA A 41 2.83 -3.38 10.76
CA ALA A 41 3.39 -4.42 9.91
C ALA A 41 4.78 -4.04 9.37
N LEU A 42 5.02 -2.75 9.10
CA LEU A 42 6.34 -2.24 8.74
C LEU A 42 7.34 -2.45 9.88
N TYR A 43 6.99 -2.07 11.13
CA TYR A 43 7.83 -2.34 12.30
C TYR A 43 8.18 -3.83 12.41
N ARG A 44 7.20 -4.72 12.25
CA ARG A 44 7.45 -6.15 12.30
C ARG A 44 8.38 -6.62 11.18
N ARG A 45 8.12 -6.18 9.95
CA ARG A 45 8.91 -6.56 8.78
C ARG A 45 10.38 -6.15 8.95
N ILE A 46 10.61 -4.92 9.37
CA ILE A 46 11.94 -4.31 9.39
C ILE A 46 12.75 -4.59 10.66
N GLY A 47 12.11 -4.99 11.77
CA GLY A 47 12.86 -5.26 12.99
C GLY A 47 12.27 -6.07 14.13
N LEU A 48 11.07 -6.65 13.99
CA LEU A 48 10.54 -7.63 14.97
C LEU A 48 10.37 -9.00 14.32
N GLY A 49 11.49 -9.62 13.93
CA GLY A 49 11.49 -10.86 13.14
C GLY A 49 10.91 -12.08 13.86
N ASP A 50 10.86 -12.05 15.19
CA ASP A 50 10.23 -13.06 16.04
C ASP A 50 8.69 -12.93 16.10
N VAL A 51 8.13 -11.81 15.63
CA VAL A 51 6.70 -11.51 15.69
C VAL A 51 6.04 -11.68 14.32
N GLY A 52 5.52 -12.88 14.06
CA GLY A 52 4.62 -13.09 12.93
C GLY A 52 3.24 -12.47 13.14
N GLU A 53 2.58 -12.03 12.06
CA GLU A 53 1.24 -11.40 12.09
C GLU A 53 0.19 -12.21 12.88
N LYS A 54 0.24 -13.54 12.78
CA LYS A 54 -0.65 -14.46 13.50
C LYS A 54 -0.47 -14.45 15.03
N ASN A 55 0.71 -14.07 15.52
CA ASN A 55 1.05 -14.10 16.94
C ASN A 55 0.66 -12.79 17.65
N VAL A 56 0.50 -11.68 16.91
CA VAL A 56 0.19 -10.36 17.48
C VAL A 56 -1.06 -10.37 18.37
N PRO A 57 -2.20 -10.98 17.98
CA PRO A 57 -3.37 -11.04 18.86
C PRO A 57 -3.20 -11.94 20.10
N VAL A 58 -2.31 -12.92 20.03
CA VAL A 58 -1.97 -13.75 21.20
C VAL A 58 -1.14 -12.91 22.17
N ASN A 59 -0.09 -12.27 21.68
CA ASN A 59 0.78 -11.40 22.46
C ASN A 59 -0.01 -10.29 23.17
N GLY A 60 -0.92 -9.61 22.46
CA GLY A 60 -1.75 -8.56 23.03
C GLY A 60 -2.68 -9.04 24.15
N ARG A 61 -3.29 -10.23 23.99
CA ARG A 61 -4.11 -10.85 25.05
C ARG A 61 -3.28 -11.26 26.25
N ASP A 62 -2.07 -11.76 26.03
CA ASP A 62 -1.17 -12.17 27.10
C ASP A 62 -0.60 -10.97 27.86
N LEU A 63 -0.33 -9.85 27.18
CA LEU A 63 0.00 -8.59 27.84
C LEU A 63 -1.16 -8.14 28.74
N LEU A 64 -2.38 -8.03 28.21
CA LEU A 64 -3.55 -7.62 29.00
C LEU A 64 -3.78 -8.53 30.21
N ARG A 65 -3.69 -9.85 30.04
CA ARG A 65 -3.84 -10.80 31.15
C ARG A 65 -2.82 -10.56 32.27
N ARG A 66 -1.56 -10.24 31.92
CA ARG A 66 -0.51 -9.96 32.91
C ARG A 66 -0.77 -8.65 33.66
N VAL A 67 -1.22 -7.62 32.95
CA VAL A 67 -1.61 -6.34 33.53
C VAL A 67 -2.81 -6.50 34.48
N GLU A 68 -3.86 -7.22 34.05
CA GLU A 68 -5.05 -7.50 34.86
C GLU A 68 -4.75 -8.36 36.09
N ALA A 69 -3.77 -9.26 36.01
CA ALA A 69 -3.33 -10.07 37.14
C ALA A 69 -2.52 -9.29 38.19
N GLY A 70 -2.26 -7.99 37.97
CA GLY A 70 -1.48 -7.15 38.88
C GLY A 70 0.02 -7.46 38.90
N LYS A 71 0.51 -8.32 38.00
CA LYS A 71 1.91 -8.80 37.97
C LYS A 71 2.82 -7.87 37.19
N ALA A 72 3.05 -6.67 37.72
CA ALA A 72 4.01 -5.74 37.16
C ALA A 72 5.43 -6.35 37.24
N PRO A 73 6.23 -6.31 36.16
CA PRO A 73 7.63 -6.69 36.23
C PRO A 73 8.39 -5.81 37.25
N PRO A 74 9.40 -6.33 37.96
CA PRO A 74 10.14 -5.55 38.96
C PRO A 74 10.81 -4.26 38.43
N ALA A 75 11.16 -4.23 37.14
CA ALA A 75 11.76 -3.09 36.48
C ALA A 75 10.75 -2.08 35.89
N SER A 76 9.44 -2.32 36.06
CA SER A 76 8.39 -1.47 35.51
C SER A 76 8.33 -0.15 36.28
N ALA A 77 8.20 0.97 35.56
CA ALA A 77 8.11 2.28 36.19
C ALA A 77 6.73 2.53 36.82
N LEU A 78 5.71 1.76 36.42
CA LEU A 78 4.32 1.94 36.83
C LEU A 78 3.76 0.69 37.50
N ARG A 79 2.79 0.87 38.39
CA ARG A 79 1.96 -0.25 38.84
C ARG A 79 1.09 -0.74 37.69
N SER A 80 0.67 -2.00 37.74
CA SER A 80 -0.16 -2.60 36.68
C SER A 80 -1.44 -1.80 36.38
N GLU A 81 -2.08 -1.22 37.40
CA GLU A 81 -3.30 -0.40 37.20
C GLU A 81 -3.01 0.90 36.45
N GLU A 82 -1.90 1.57 36.76
CA GLU A 82 -1.47 2.81 36.11
C GLU A 82 -1.08 2.52 34.66
N TRP A 83 -0.37 1.41 34.44
CA TRP A 83 -0.03 0.95 33.10
C TRP A 83 -1.27 0.59 32.28
N SER A 84 -2.27 -0.04 32.89
CA SER A 84 -3.57 -0.30 32.25
C SER A 84 -4.23 0.99 31.76
N ARG A 85 -4.20 2.06 32.56
CA ARG A 85 -4.73 3.38 32.17
C ARG A 85 -3.95 4.00 31.00
N VAL A 86 -2.64 3.77 30.91
CA VAL A 86 -1.84 4.24 29.76
C VAL A 86 -2.21 3.46 28.49
N LEU A 87 -2.29 2.13 28.58
CA LEU A 87 -2.66 1.27 27.45
C LEU A 87 -4.09 1.54 26.95
N GLN A 88 -5.04 1.74 27.86
CA GLN A 88 -6.46 1.96 27.55
C GLN A 88 -6.86 3.45 27.51
N GLY A 89 -5.87 4.34 27.53
CA GLY A 89 -6.04 5.78 27.49
C GLY A 89 -5.17 6.38 26.40
N SER A 90 -3.97 6.82 26.77
CA SER A 90 -3.08 7.58 25.87
C SER A 90 -2.59 6.80 24.66
N LEU A 91 -2.49 5.47 24.74
CA LEU A 91 -2.06 4.63 23.62
C LEU A 91 -3.23 3.98 22.87
N GLU A 92 -4.46 4.02 23.38
CA GLU A 92 -5.60 3.35 22.75
C GLU A 92 -5.97 4.03 21.42
N SER A 93 -6.10 3.24 20.35
CA SER A 93 -6.65 3.73 19.09
C SER A 93 -8.17 3.74 19.12
N PRO A 94 -8.86 4.76 18.55
CA PRO A 94 -10.31 4.87 18.64
C PRO A 94 -11.08 3.73 17.94
N LYS A 95 -11.87 2.94 18.66
CA LYS A 95 -12.62 1.82 18.07
C LYS A 95 -13.61 2.27 16.98
N LEU A 96 -13.83 1.40 15.99
CA LEU A 96 -14.88 1.58 14.98
C LEU A 96 -16.27 1.33 15.62
N PRO A 97 -17.36 1.96 15.13
CA PRO A 97 -18.71 1.80 15.68
C PRO A 97 -19.19 0.35 15.86
N ASN A 98 -18.76 -0.56 14.96
CA ASN A 98 -19.20 -1.96 14.95
C ASN A 98 -18.18 -2.91 15.61
N GLN A 99 -17.06 -2.39 16.13
CA GLN A 99 -16.10 -3.21 16.86
C GLN A 99 -16.57 -3.39 18.30
N SER A 100 -16.65 -4.65 18.76
CA SER A 100 -17.01 -4.92 20.14
C SER A 100 -15.98 -4.28 21.09
N ALA A 101 -16.46 -3.67 22.17
CA ALA A 101 -15.57 -3.10 23.20
C ALA A 101 -14.71 -4.17 23.89
N LYS A 102 -15.10 -5.45 23.76
CA LYS A 102 -14.49 -6.60 24.44
C LYS A 102 -13.38 -7.24 23.60
N ARG A 103 -12.17 -7.30 24.20
CA ARG A 103 -11.09 -8.30 24.03
C ARG A 103 -9.94 -8.08 23.04
N PHE A 104 -9.84 -6.98 22.30
CA PHE A 104 -8.63 -6.73 21.51
C PHE A 104 -7.93 -5.42 21.88
N LEU A 105 -6.63 -5.53 22.17
CA LEU A 105 -5.74 -4.42 22.46
C LEU A 105 -5.43 -3.70 21.14
N GLN A 106 -6.06 -2.55 20.92
CA GLN A 106 -5.76 -1.70 19.76
C GLN A 106 -4.97 -0.48 20.20
N LEU A 107 -3.69 -0.44 19.82
CA LEU A 107 -2.76 0.60 20.23
C LEU A 107 -2.25 1.37 19.03
N THR A 108 -2.03 2.66 19.26
CA THR A 108 -1.34 3.53 18.32
C THR A 108 0.11 3.06 18.19
N PRO A 109 0.61 2.75 16.98
CA PRO A 109 1.98 2.26 16.77
C PRO A 109 3.00 3.40 16.88
N LEU A 110 3.03 4.05 18.04
CA LEU A 110 3.92 5.16 18.32
C LEU A 110 5.38 4.70 18.29
N VAL A 111 5.67 3.53 18.85
CA VAL A 111 7.03 2.96 18.97
C VAL A 111 7.04 1.51 18.49
N PRO A 112 8.21 0.94 18.11
CA PRO A 112 8.30 -0.41 17.58
C PRO A 112 7.65 -1.47 18.48
N GLU A 113 7.92 -1.45 19.80
CA GLU A 113 7.44 -2.50 20.70
C GLU A 113 5.91 -2.56 20.83
N VAL A 114 5.17 -1.48 20.50
CA VAL A 114 3.70 -1.54 20.42
C VAL A 114 3.25 -2.58 19.39
N SER A 115 3.97 -2.69 18.28
CA SER A 115 3.63 -3.54 17.14
C SER A 115 3.83 -5.03 17.42
N ARG A 116 4.43 -5.38 18.58
CA ARG A 116 4.45 -6.76 19.11
C ARG A 116 3.07 -7.21 19.58
N TYR A 117 2.26 -6.28 20.08
CA TYR A 117 1.02 -6.55 20.81
C TYR A 117 -0.24 -6.10 20.05
N SER A 118 -0.09 -5.25 19.04
CA SER A 118 -1.22 -4.66 18.32
C SER A 118 -0.96 -4.47 16.82
N GLY A 119 -2.02 -4.07 16.11
CA GLY A 119 -1.95 -3.69 14.69
C GLY A 119 -1.82 -4.86 13.72
N SER A 120 -2.47 -6.00 13.98
CA SER A 120 -2.61 -7.08 12.99
C SER A 120 -3.84 -6.88 12.10
N ALA A 121 -3.78 -7.37 10.86
CA ALA A 121 -4.91 -7.30 9.92
C ALA A 121 -6.12 -8.15 10.35
N ARG A 122 -5.86 -9.30 10.99
CA ARG A 122 -6.89 -10.20 11.55
C ARG A 122 -6.54 -10.62 12.96
N LEU A 123 -7.57 -11.03 13.69
CA LEU A 123 -7.45 -11.54 15.07
C LEU A 123 -7.22 -13.07 15.13
N ALA A 124 -7.41 -13.77 14.01
CA ALA A 124 -7.30 -15.22 13.92
C ALA A 124 -6.93 -15.65 12.48
N GLY A 125 -6.55 -16.93 12.34
CA GLY A 125 -6.16 -17.53 11.07
C GLY A 125 -4.77 -17.11 10.61
N ASN A 126 -4.59 -17.00 9.30
CA ASN A 126 -3.35 -16.55 8.65
C ASN A 126 -3.57 -15.13 8.08
N PRO A 127 -3.41 -14.08 8.91
CA PRO A 127 -3.43 -12.69 8.42
C PRO A 127 -2.35 -12.46 7.38
N TRP A 128 -2.65 -11.65 6.37
CA TRP A 128 -1.62 -11.13 5.47
C TRP A 128 -0.69 -10.16 6.20
N SER A 129 0.50 -9.94 5.62
CA SER A 129 1.50 -8.97 6.09
C SER A 129 1.54 -7.76 5.13
N PRO A 130 0.99 -6.60 5.52
CA PRO A 130 1.19 -5.37 4.76
C PRO A 130 2.66 -4.92 4.70
N GLY A 131 3.48 -5.34 5.66
CA GLY A 131 4.92 -5.09 5.64
C GLY A 131 5.60 -5.66 4.40
N ASP A 132 5.11 -6.80 3.90
CA ASP A 132 5.62 -7.44 2.67
C ASP A 132 5.32 -6.60 1.42
N LEU A 133 4.18 -5.89 1.42
CA LEU A 133 3.82 -4.94 0.35
C LEU A 133 4.75 -3.73 0.39
N ILE A 134 5.01 -3.18 1.57
CA ILE A 134 5.88 -2.01 1.74
C ILE A 134 7.32 -2.33 1.31
N GLU A 135 7.86 -3.46 1.77
CA GLU A 135 9.19 -3.94 1.35
C GLU A 135 9.28 -4.10 -0.18
N ARG A 136 8.26 -4.71 -0.78
CA ARG A 136 8.19 -4.86 -2.24
C ARG A 136 8.16 -3.51 -2.96
N MET A 137 7.42 -2.53 -2.43
CA MET A 137 7.40 -1.19 -2.99
C MET A 137 8.76 -0.50 -2.88
N VAL A 138 9.51 -0.74 -1.80
CA VAL A 138 10.90 -0.25 -1.68
C VAL A 138 11.79 -0.88 -2.75
N LEU A 139 11.70 -2.20 -2.96
CA LEU A 139 12.48 -2.91 -3.99
C LEU A 139 12.13 -2.43 -5.40
N LEU A 140 10.85 -2.41 -5.77
CA LEU A 140 10.41 -1.97 -7.09
C LEU A 140 10.67 -0.49 -7.33
N GLY A 141 10.53 0.35 -6.31
CA GLY A 141 10.69 1.79 -6.43
C GLY A 141 12.15 2.25 -6.53
N SER A 142 13.11 1.49 -6.00
CA SER A 142 14.53 1.86 -6.00
C SER A 142 15.15 1.68 -7.38
N THR A 143 16.30 2.30 -7.67
CA THR A 143 16.97 2.12 -8.98
C THR A 143 17.98 0.98 -9.00
N SER A 144 18.40 0.51 -7.82
CA SER A 144 19.32 -0.60 -7.62
C SER A 144 19.05 -1.29 -6.27
N LYS A 145 19.59 -2.50 -6.10
CA LYS A 145 19.51 -3.23 -4.82
C LYS A 145 20.18 -2.45 -3.69
N ASP A 146 21.34 -1.85 -3.96
CA ASP A 146 22.07 -1.05 -2.97
C ASP A 146 21.28 0.17 -2.51
N GLN A 147 20.58 0.86 -3.43
CA GLN A 147 19.70 1.96 -3.05
C GLN A 147 18.52 1.49 -2.21
N ALA A 148 17.94 0.33 -2.55
CA ALA A 148 16.86 -0.26 -1.76
C ALA A 148 17.33 -0.61 -0.34
N ASP A 149 18.50 -1.24 -0.21
CA ASP A 149 19.10 -1.59 1.09
C ASP A 149 19.43 -0.35 1.91
N ALA A 150 20.04 0.67 1.30
CA ALA A 150 20.36 1.92 1.96
C ALA A 150 19.10 2.66 2.43
N LEU A 151 18.05 2.71 1.61
CA LEU A 151 16.77 3.29 2.02
C LEU A 151 16.13 2.47 3.14
N TRP A 152 16.15 1.14 3.05
CA TRP A 152 15.61 0.26 4.09
C TRP A 152 16.31 0.46 5.42
N GLN A 153 17.64 0.58 5.44
CA GLN A 153 18.40 0.93 6.64
C GLN A 153 18.02 2.31 7.19
N ARG A 154 17.82 3.33 6.34
CA ARG A 154 17.36 4.66 6.78
C ARG A 154 15.94 4.60 7.36
N VAL A 155 15.04 3.82 6.77
CA VAL A 155 13.69 3.58 7.31
C VAL A 155 13.78 2.93 8.68
N PHE A 156 14.62 1.90 8.87
CA PHE A 156 14.85 1.28 10.17
C PHE A 156 15.38 2.28 11.20
N ALA A 157 16.39 3.07 10.85
CA ALA A 157 16.96 4.08 11.74
C ALA A 157 15.92 5.13 12.14
N ALA A 158 15.10 5.61 11.20
CA ALA A 158 14.01 6.55 11.47
C ALA A 158 12.91 5.94 12.35
N LEU A 159 12.60 4.66 12.15
CA LEU A 159 11.61 3.93 12.94
C LEU A 159 12.12 3.55 14.34
N SER A 160 13.43 3.43 14.55
CA SER A 160 14.00 3.24 15.89
C SER A 160 13.66 4.42 16.81
N VAL A 161 13.58 4.14 18.11
CA VAL A 161 13.46 5.16 19.15
C VAL A 161 14.87 5.50 19.62
N THR A 162 15.27 6.76 19.49
CA THR A 162 16.60 7.24 19.90
C THR A 162 16.49 8.32 20.96
N SER A 163 17.63 8.85 21.44
CA SER A 163 17.68 9.99 22.35
C SER A 163 17.09 11.28 21.78
N GLU A 164 16.95 11.38 20.45
CA GLU A 164 16.38 12.53 19.76
C GLU A 164 14.85 12.51 19.74
N ASP A 165 14.23 11.34 19.96
CA ASP A 165 12.78 11.22 20.08
C ASP A 165 12.29 11.86 21.40
N ASP A 166 11.04 12.34 21.38
CA ASP A 166 10.42 12.98 22.54
C ASP A 166 10.37 12.05 23.77
N VAL A 167 10.33 12.66 24.96
CA VAL A 167 10.39 11.93 26.25
C VAL A 167 9.28 10.89 26.35
N TRP A 168 8.10 11.19 25.81
CA TRP A 168 6.96 10.28 25.84
C TRP A 168 7.26 9.01 25.03
N ALA A 169 7.71 9.14 23.78
CA ALA A 169 8.10 8.00 22.97
C ALA A 169 9.18 7.13 23.62
N ARG A 170 10.25 7.76 24.14
CA ARG A 170 11.34 7.04 24.83
C ARG A 170 10.85 6.27 26.04
N TRP A 171 10.00 6.89 26.84
CA TRP A 171 9.42 6.26 28.02
C TRP A 171 8.50 5.09 27.64
N VAL A 172 7.62 5.24 26.64
CA VAL A 172 6.72 4.17 26.18
C VAL A 172 7.51 2.95 25.68
N GLU A 173 8.56 3.16 24.88
CA GLU A 173 9.42 2.07 24.38
C GLU A 173 10.13 1.34 25.52
N SER A 174 10.69 2.09 26.48
CA SER A 174 11.34 1.51 27.66
C SER A 174 10.37 0.69 28.50
N GLU A 175 9.17 1.21 28.76
CA GLU A 175 8.16 0.53 29.55
C GLU A 175 7.69 -0.75 28.84
N LEU A 176 7.34 -0.69 27.55
CA LEU A 176 6.94 -1.88 26.78
C LEU A 176 8.04 -2.94 26.68
N THR A 177 9.31 -2.53 26.65
CA THR A 177 10.46 -3.44 26.68
C THR A 177 10.51 -4.22 27.99
N VAL A 178 10.22 -3.58 29.12
CA VAL A 178 10.13 -4.25 30.44
C VAL A 178 8.98 -5.27 30.47
N TRP A 179 7.86 -4.96 29.81
CA TRP A 179 6.72 -5.87 29.69
C TRP A 179 6.92 -6.97 28.64
N ARG A 180 8.02 -6.97 27.87
CA ARG A 180 8.34 -8.01 26.89
C ARG A 180 8.51 -9.38 27.55
N GLN A 181 8.05 -10.42 26.87
CA GLN A 181 8.34 -11.79 27.31
C GLN A 181 9.85 -12.07 27.20
N PRO A 182 10.44 -12.88 28.10
CA PRO A 182 11.88 -13.18 28.06
C PRO A 182 12.37 -13.79 26.73
N SER A 183 11.50 -14.52 26.03
CA SER A 183 11.79 -15.11 24.72
C SER A 183 11.69 -14.12 23.54
N GLY A 184 11.20 -12.90 23.75
CA GLY A 184 11.02 -11.91 22.69
C GLY A 184 12.32 -11.17 22.37
N SER A 185 12.70 -11.12 21.09
CA SER A 185 13.91 -10.39 20.67
C SER A 185 13.70 -8.88 20.66
N ALA A 186 14.75 -8.12 20.91
CA ALA A 186 14.73 -6.65 20.77
C ALA A 186 14.49 -6.22 19.32
N PHE A 187 13.95 -5.00 19.16
CA PHE A 187 13.84 -4.37 17.85
C PHE A 187 15.25 -4.19 17.24
N SER A 188 15.52 -4.90 16.15
CA SER A 188 16.85 -4.98 15.54
C SER A 188 16.73 -5.03 14.02
N PHE A 189 17.71 -4.47 13.30
CA PHE A 189 17.61 -4.33 11.85
C PHE A 189 17.48 -5.69 11.15
N ARG A 190 16.50 -5.79 10.25
CA ARG A 190 16.33 -6.92 9.34
C ARG A 190 16.50 -6.45 7.89
N PRO A 191 17.42 -7.08 7.13
CA PRO A 191 17.58 -6.74 5.72
C PRO A 191 16.33 -7.10 4.91
N LEU A 192 16.25 -6.59 3.69
CA LEU A 192 15.26 -7.01 2.71
C LEU A 192 15.40 -8.53 2.50
N GLU A 193 14.32 -9.29 2.73
CA GLU A 193 14.31 -10.74 2.51
C GLU A 193 13.92 -11.08 1.07
N ARG A 194 13.14 -10.21 0.42
CA ARG A 194 12.70 -10.41 -0.95
C ARG A 194 13.88 -10.27 -1.91
N PRO A 195 14.00 -11.14 -2.93
CA PRO A 195 15.04 -11.03 -3.94
C PRO A 195 14.85 -9.76 -4.77
N TRP A 196 15.96 -9.27 -5.35
CA TRP A 196 15.93 -8.17 -6.30
C TRP A 196 15.17 -8.58 -7.58
N PRO A 197 14.19 -7.79 -8.06
CA PRO A 197 13.38 -8.16 -9.23
C PRO A 197 14.13 -7.88 -10.54
N ALA A 198 15.19 -8.65 -10.79
CA ALA A 198 16.15 -8.42 -11.86
C ALA A 198 15.50 -8.34 -13.26
N ASP A 199 14.51 -9.20 -13.54
CA ASP A 199 13.82 -9.24 -14.83
C ASP A 199 13.07 -7.93 -15.15
N PHE A 200 12.41 -7.35 -14.15
CA PHE A 200 11.71 -6.06 -14.27
C PHE A 200 12.70 -4.91 -14.52
N PHE A 201 13.86 -4.93 -13.85
CA PHE A 201 14.88 -3.89 -13.99
C PHE A 201 15.73 -4.00 -15.26
N ALA A 202 15.90 -5.20 -15.80
CA ALA A 202 16.66 -5.44 -17.02
C ALA A 202 15.95 -4.86 -18.26
N SER A 203 14.63 -4.76 -18.22
CA SER A 203 13.78 -4.41 -19.37
C SER A 203 13.10 -3.05 -19.22
N ASP A 204 12.37 -2.84 -18.12
CA ASP A 204 11.30 -1.85 -18.09
C ASP A 204 11.54 -0.72 -17.07
N ALA A 205 12.13 -1.02 -15.93
CA ALA A 205 12.05 -0.14 -14.75
C ALA A 205 12.72 1.24 -14.87
N ARG A 206 13.67 1.45 -15.81
CA ARG A 206 14.56 2.63 -15.79
C ARG A 206 13.85 3.96 -16.09
N SER A 207 12.84 3.95 -16.98
CA SER A 207 12.11 5.15 -17.41
C SER A 207 10.68 5.23 -16.89
N LEU A 208 10.17 4.17 -16.26
CA LEU A 208 8.79 4.11 -15.81
C LEU A 208 8.54 4.96 -14.58
N GLN A 209 7.44 5.72 -14.62
CA GLN A 209 6.84 6.37 -13.46
C GLN A 209 5.69 5.49 -12.96
N PHE A 210 5.75 5.11 -11.69
CA PHE A 210 4.73 4.30 -11.03
C PHE A 210 4.73 4.55 -9.52
N PRO A 211 3.67 4.16 -8.79
CA PRO A 211 3.51 4.60 -7.40
C PRO A 211 4.64 4.20 -6.46
N ALA A 212 5.25 3.02 -6.66
CA ALA A 212 6.39 2.59 -5.85
C ALA A 212 7.65 3.43 -6.12
N ARG A 213 7.88 3.89 -7.36
CA ARG A 213 8.95 4.84 -7.71
C ARG A 213 8.79 6.17 -6.99
N GLN A 214 7.55 6.68 -6.89
CA GLN A 214 7.29 7.89 -6.13
C GLN A 214 7.41 7.67 -4.62
N PHE A 215 6.92 6.52 -4.14
CA PHE A 215 6.97 6.13 -2.73
C PHE A 215 8.38 6.15 -2.13
N VAL A 216 9.39 5.64 -2.83
CA VAL A 216 10.76 5.63 -2.27
C VAL A 216 11.32 7.04 -2.10
N LYS A 217 10.95 7.98 -2.98
CA LYS A 217 11.31 9.40 -2.86
C LYS A 217 10.61 10.06 -1.67
N ASP A 218 9.34 9.73 -1.49
CA ASP A 218 8.50 10.32 -0.45
C ASP A 218 8.82 9.76 0.94
N LEU A 219 9.26 8.49 1.02
CA LEU A 219 9.83 7.93 2.24
C LEU A 219 11.07 8.72 2.66
N ASP A 220 12.00 8.98 1.74
CA ASP A 220 13.21 9.75 2.05
C ASP A 220 12.87 11.18 2.50
N ALA A 221 11.90 11.81 1.82
CA ALA A 221 11.37 13.12 2.20
C ALA A 221 10.80 13.12 3.63
N VAL A 222 9.94 12.16 3.97
CA VAL A 222 9.35 12.07 5.32
C VAL A 222 10.39 11.76 6.39
N ILE A 223 11.37 10.89 6.10
CA ILE A 223 12.48 10.60 7.03
C ILE A 223 13.25 11.88 7.37
N SER A 224 13.51 12.73 6.37
CA SER A 224 14.34 13.94 6.53
C SER A 224 13.79 14.98 7.52
N VAL A 225 12.50 14.91 7.87
CA VAL A 225 11.84 15.87 8.78
C VAL A 225 11.52 15.28 10.16
N LYS A 226 11.92 14.03 10.45
CA LYS A 226 11.66 13.38 11.76
C LYS A 226 12.08 14.25 12.94
N ALA A 227 13.29 14.80 12.89
CA ALA A 227 13.87 15.59 13.98
C ALA A 227 13.18 16.95 14.22
N GLN A 228 12.25 17.37 13.36
CA GLN A 228 11.61 18.68 13.46
C GLN A 228 10.27 18.66 14.21
N MET A 229 9.82 17.49 14.66
CA MET A 229 8.50 17.33 15.28
C MET A 229 8.47 16.17 16.27
N THR A 230 7.39 16.07 17.04
CA THR A 230 7.18 14.92 17.92
C THR A 230 7.03 13.63 17.11
N ARG A 231 7.35 12.50 17.72
CA ARG A 231 7.25 11.20 17.07
C ARG A 231 5.85 10.89 16.59
N ARG A 232 4.81 11.33 17.32
CA ARG A 232 3.41 11.15 16.91
C ARG A 232 3.06 11.94 15.64
N GLN A 233 3.53 13.18 15.54
CA GLN A 233 3.33 14.00 14.34
C GLN A 233 4.05 13.38 13.14
N TRP A 234 5.31 12.97 13.32
CA TRP A 234 6.08 12.33 12.26
C TRP A 234 5.47 11.00 11.81
N ALA A 235 5.06 10.15 12.75
CA ALA A 235 4.38 8.89 12.45
C ALA A 235 3.10 9.14 11.64
N SER A 236 2.35 10.22 11.92
CA SER A 236 1.14 10.55 11.16
C SER A 236 1.45 10.96 9.70
N LEU A 237 2.58 11.63 9.45
CA LEU A 237 3.05 11.91 8.08
C LEU A 237 3.44 10.62 7.36
N LEU A 238 4.21 9.76 8.02
CA LEU A 238 4.61 8.46 7.48
C LEU A 238 3.39 7.59 7.16
N GLU A 239 2.43 7.49 8.08
CA GLU A 239 1.17 6.79 7.87
C GLU A 239 0.43 7.32 6.63
N SER A 240 0.39 8.63 6.43
CA SER A 240 -0.27 9.24 5.27
C SER A 240 0.37 8.81 3.95
N VAL A 241 1.71 8.79 3.88
CA VAL A 241 2.46 8.33 2.70
C VAL A 241 2.28 6.83 2.48
N LEU A 242 2.38 6.02 3.54
CA LEU A 242 2.17 4.57 3.47
C LEU A 242 0.78 4.23 2.91
N ARG A 243 -0.26 4.91 3.39
CA ARG A 243 -1.65 4.68 2.96
C ARG A 243 -1.85 4.93 1.47
N ILE A 244 -1.53 6.14 1.02
CA ILE A 244 -1.77 6.54 -0.37
C ILE A 244 -0.93 5.70 -1.34
N ALA A 245 0.34 5.47 -1.00
CA ALA A 245 1.24 4.70 -1.84
C ALA A 245 0.81 3.24 -1.96
N SER A 246 0.43 2.60 -0.85
CA SER A 246 0.02 1.19 -0.85
C SER A 246 -1.23 0.96 -1.71
N VAL A 247 -2.24 1.82 -1.59
CA VAL A 247 -3.45 1.72 -2.41
C VAL A 247 -3.16 2.03 -3.87
N ALA A 248 -2.43 3.11 -4.15
CA ALA A 248 -2.06 3.48 -5.52
C ALA A 248 -1.28 2.36 -6.21
N HIS A 249 -0.32 1.73 -5.51
CA HIS A 249 0.47 0.65 -6.06
C HIS A 249 -0.39 -0.59 -6.37
N VAL A 250 -1.31 -0.99 -5.49
CA VAL A 250 -2.24 -2.10 -5.74
C VAL A 250 -3.15 -1.81 -6.93
N MET A 251 -3.65 -0.58 -7.07
CA MET A 251 -4.46 -0.17 -8.24
C MET A 251 -3.64 -0.18 -9.53
N TRP A 252 -2.39 0.26 -9.48
CA TRP A 252 -1.47 0.20 -10.61
C TRP A 252 -1.18 -1.22 -11.06
N LEU A 253 -0.89 -2.14 -10.13
CA LEU A 253 -0.73 -3.57 -10.45
C LEU A 253 -2.01 -4.19 -11.04
N SER A 254 -3.19 -3.71 -10.60
CA SER A 254 -4.49 -4.14 -11.12
C SER A 254 -4.67 -3.73 -12.59
N ASP A 255 -4.32 -2.50 -12.95
CA ASP A 255 -4.32 -1.96 -14.32
C ASP A 255 -3.31 -2.70 -15.21
N VAL A 256 -2.07 -2.86 -14.75
CA VAL A 256 -1.03 -3.65 -15.45
C VAL A 256 -1.53 -5.06 -15.74
N THR A 257 -2.11 -5.76 -14.75
CA THR A 257 -2.65 -7.12 -14.95
C THR A 257 -3.75 -7.14 -16.02
N GLN A 258 -4.61 -6.13 -16.06
CA GLN A 258 -5.67 -6.03 -17.07
C GLN A 258 -5.11 -5.78 -18.47
N ARG A 259 -4.04 -4.98 -18.60
CA ARG A 259 -3.34 -4.77 -19.87
C ARG A 259 -2.67 -6.05 -20.37
N VAL A 260 -1.96 -6.77 -19.49
CA VAL A 260 -1.37 -8.08 -19.81
C VAL A 260 -2.43 -9.04 -20.34
N TRP A 261 -3.58 -9.14 -19.66
CA TRP A 261 -4.68 -9.99 -20.12
C TRP A 261 -5.25 -9.54 -21.47
N SER A 262 -5.34 -8.24 -21.72
CA SER A 262 -5.86 -7.73 -23.00
C SER A 262 -5.01 -8.18 -24.18
N LEU A 263 -3.67 -8.15 -24.03
CA LEU A 263 -2.73 -8.65 -25.05
C LEU A 263 -2.87 -10.17 -25.26
N VAL A 264 -2.85 -10.95 -24.16
CA VAL A 264 -2.97 -12.42 -24.21
C VAL A 264 -4.31 -12.84 -24.83
N ARG A 265 -5.41 -12.17 -24.46
CA ARG A 265 -6.74 -12.44 -25.00
C ARG A 265 -6.82 -12.12 -26.49
N GLY A 266 -6.24 -11.01 -26.94
CA GLY A 266 -6.15 -10.68 -28.37
C GLY A 266 -5.42 -11.77 -29.15
N SER A 267 -4.30 -12.25 -28.61
CA SER A 267 -3.55 -13.38 -29.18
C SER A 267 -4.36 -14.67 -29.25
N LEU A 268 -5.15 -15.00 -28.22
CA LEU A 268 -6.06 -16.16 -28.23
C LEU A 268 -7.15 -16.04 -29.30
N ARG A 269 -7.62 -14.83 -29.61
CA ARG A 269 -8.67 -14.57 -30.62
C ARG A 269 -8.15 -14.54 -32.05
N GLY A 270 -6.85 -14.26 -32.23
CA GLY A 270 -6.27 -14.06 -33.55
C GLY A 270 -6.44 -12.68 -34.11
N ASP A 271 -6.61 -11.69 -33.24
CA ASP A 271 -6.65 -10.28 -33.59
C ASP A 271 -5.26 -9.89 -34.15
N GLN A 272 -5.20 -9.50 -35.44
CA GLN A 272 -3.92 -9.30 -36.15
C GLN A 272 -3.07 -8.19 -35.53
N ASP A 273 -3.71 -7.18 -34.94
CA ASP A 273 -3.06 -6.06 -34.23
C ASP A 273 -2.11 -6.50 -33.11
N PHE A 274 -2.32 -7.71 -32.56
CA PHE A 274 -1.52 -8.23 -31.43
C PHE A 274 -0.46 -9.26 -31.86
N THR A 275 -0.30 -9.54 -33.16
CA THR A 275 0.51 -10.69 -33.65
C THR A 275 1.62 -10.34 -34.64
N GLY A 276 1.85 -9.06 -34.99
CA GLY A 276 2.98 -8.68 -35.84
C GLY A 276 3.29 -7.18 -35.84
N GLN A 277 4.60 -6.85 -35.85
CA GLN A 277 5.30 -5.56 -36.10
C GLN A 277 4.82 -4.25 -35.40
N ALA A 278 3.57 -4.14 -34.94
CA ALA A 278 3.03 -3.01 -34.17
C ALA A 278 3.60 -2.90 -32.75
N SER A 279 4.25 -3.96 -32.25
CA SER A 279 5.04 -3.96 -31.01
C SER A 279 6.22 -2.97 -31.04
N ALA A 280 6.68 -2.54 -32.22
CA ALA A 280 7.82 -1.63 -32.36
C ALA A 280 7.50 -0.14 -32.06
N GLN A 281 6.23 0.26 -31.93
CA GLN A 281 5.83 1.68 -31.77
C GLN A 281 5.19 2.02 -30.40
N GLY A 282 5.34 1.17 -29.38
CA GLY A 282 4.86 1.47 -28.03
C GLY A 282 3.33 1.44 -27.85
N ALA A 283 2.57 1.06 -28.87
CA ALA A 283 1.10 0.96 -28.85
C ALA A 283 0.56 -0.14 -27.91
N HIS A 284 1.40 -1.11 -27.51
CA HIS A 284 1.00 -2.28 -26.73
C HIS A 284 1.73 -2.43 -25.39
N SER A 285 2.13 -1.31 -24.76
CA SER A 285 2.73 -1.37 -23.43
C SER A 285 1.77 -1.93 -22.37
N ILE A 286 2.27 -2.85 -21.53
CA ILE A 286 1.57 -3.35 -20.35
C ILE A 286 1.48 -2.31 -19.24
N TYR A 287 2.25 -1.22 -19.35
CA TYR A 287 2.28 -0.14 -18.37
C TYR A 287 1.33 0.98 -18.77
N PRO A 288 0.54 1.52 -17.82
CA PRO A 288 -0.27 2.69 -18.11
C PRO A 288 0.62 3.92 -18.35
N GLN A 289 0.32 4.66 -19.43
CA GLN A 289 0.97 5.94 -19.71
C GLN A 289 0.61 7.01 -18.68
N GLU A 290 -0.65 7.01 -18.22
CA GLU A 290 -1.17 7.90 -17.20
C GLU A 290 -1.80 7.12 -16.05
N ILE A 291 -1.53 7.55 -14.82
CA ILE A 291 -2.08 6.96 -13.61
C ILE A 291 -3.28 7.80 -13.19
N ALA A 292 -4.49 7.32 -13.50
CA ALA A 292 -5.72 8.09 -13.46
C ALA A 292 -6.86 7.33 -12.76
N TYR A 293 -6.71 7.08 -11.46
CA TYR A 293 -7.61 6.17 -10.72
C TYR A 293 -8.68 6.89 -9.90
N PHE A 294 -8.34 8.04 -9.33
CA PHE A 294 -9.12 8.67 -8.27
C PHE A 294 -9.28 10.18 -8.52
N PRO A 295 -10.26 10.59 -9.33
CA PRO A 295 -10.56 12.01 -9.50
C PRO A 295 -11.00 12.65 -8.17
N TYR A 296 -10.40 13.80 -7.85
CA TYR A 296 -10.62 14.53 -6.61
C TYR A 296 -12.10 14.93 -6.46
N GLY A 297 -12.66 14.79 -5.25
CA GLY A 297 -14.07 15.07 -4.98
C GLY A 297 -15.07 14.06 -5.57
N ARG A 298 -14.63 13.07 -6.36
CA ARG A 298 -15.50 12.02 -6.94
C ARG A 298 -15.52 10.76 -6.08
N ALA A 299 -16.48 9.87 -6.36
CA ALA A 299 -16.70 8.65 -5.60
C ALA A 299 -15.52 7.67 -5.76
N ALA A 300 -14.76 7.46 -4.69
CA ALA A 300 -13.52 6.68 -4.73
C ALA A 300 -13.79 5.16 -4.79
N MET A 301 -14.77 4.69 -4.02
CA MET A 301 -15.04 3.25 -3.90
C MET A 301 -15.64 2.66 -5.18
N ASP A 302 -16.38 3.45 -5.96
CA ASP A 302 -16.93 3.03 -7.25
C ASP A 302 -15.78 2.80 -8.25
N GLN A 303 -14.80 3.71 -8.30
CA GLN A 303 -13.61 3.57 -9.14
C GLN A 303 -12.73 2.38 -8.72
N ALA A 304 -12.50 2.22 -7.42
CA ALA A 304 -11.78 1.07 -6.88
C ALA A 304 -12.46 -0.25 -7.25
N LYS A 305 -13.80 -0.32 -7.18
CA LYS A 305 -14.58 -1.50 -7.58
C LYS A 305 -14.39 -1.85 -9.05
N VAL A 306 -14.37 -0.86 -9.94
CA VAL A 306 -14.12 -1.09 -11.38
C VAL A 306 -12.73 -1.68 -11.59
N LEU A 307 -11.69 -1.11 -10.99
CA LEU A 307 -10.31 -1.57 -11.14
C LEU A 307 -10.10 -2.97 -10.55
N VAL A 308 -10.62 -3.24 -9.35
CA VAL A 308 -10.53 -4.56 -8.71
C VAL A 308 -11.28 -5.61 -9.53
N SER A 309 -12.49 -5.31 -10.02
CA SER A 309 -13.26 -6.23 -10.85
C SER A 309 -12.52 -6.58 -12.15
N ARG A 310 -11.93 -5.58 -12.83
CA ARG A 310 -11.10 -5.76 -14.01
C ARG A 310 -9.85 -6.60 -13.73
N TYR A 311 -9.20 -6.39 -12.60
CA TYR A 311 -8.07 -7.21 -12.16
C TYR A 311 -8.47 -8.68 -11.97
N LEU A 312 -9.58 -8.95 -11.29
CA LEU A 312 -10.03 -10.32 -11.05
C LEU A 312 -10.40 -11.05 -12.35
N TYR A 313 -11.04 -10.34 -13.27
CA TYR A 313 -11.34 -10.83 -14.61
C TYR A 313 -10.08 -11.20 -15.38
N ALA A 314 -9.07 -10.33 -15.34
CA ALA A 314 -7.77 -10.54 -15.97
C ALA A 314 -6.98 -11.68 -15.32
N ARG A 315 -6.98 -11.76 -13.99
CA ARG A 315 -6.35 -12.85 -13.24
C ARG A 315 -6.93 -14.21 -13.62
N LEU A 316 -8.25 -14.33 -13.78
CA LEU A 316 -8.87 -15.58 -14.24
C LEU A 316 -8.38 -15.95 -15.65
N GLY A 317 -8.38 -15.00 -16.58
CA GLY A 317 -7.98 -15.25 -17.96
C GLY A 317 -6.51 -15.65 -18.10
N LEU A 318 -5.63 -14.97 -17.36
CA LEU A 318 -4.20 -15.29 -17.35
C LEU A 318 -3.94 -16.67 -16.76
N ASN A 319 -4.53 -17.00 -15.61
CA ASN A 319 -4.39 -18.34 -15.05
C ASN A 319 -5.00 -19.41 -15.97
N ALA A 320 -6.15 -19.15 -16.58
CA ALA A 320 -6.76 -20.10 -17.51
C ALA A 320 -5.84 -20.38 -18.71
N THR A 321 -5.18 -19.35 -19.23
CA THR A 321 -4.24 -19.48 -20.34
C THR A 321 -2.99 -20.24 -19.94
N LEU A 322 -2.41 -19.91 -18.78
CA LEU A 322 -1.19 -20.55 -18.30
C LEU A 322 -1.41 -22.04 -17.97
N TRP A 323 -2.48 -22.37 -17.25
CA TRP A 323 -2.83 -23.78 -17.00
C TRP A 323 -3.22 -24.51 -18.29
N GLY A 324 -3.89 -23.84 -19.23
CA GLY A 324 -4.19 -24.41 -20.55
C GLY A 324 -2.93 -24.74 -21.36
N LEU A 325 -1.88 -23.92 -21.27
CA LEU A 325 -0.57 -24.20 -21.86
C LEU A 325 0.08 -25.43 -21.22
N GLU A 326 -0.01 -25.61 -19.90
CA GLU A 326 0.46 -26.83 -19.24
C GLU A 326 -0.32 -28.07 -19.69
N GLU A 327 -1.65 -27.96 -19.80
CA GLU A 327 -2.54 -29.07 -20.19
C GLU A 327 -2.23 -29.59 -21.60
N ILE A 328 -1.83 -28.72 -22.53
CA ILE A 328 -1.38 -29.14 -23.88
C ILE A 328 0.10 -29.59 -23.92
N GLY A 329 0.75 -29.73 -22.76
CA GLY A 329 2.14 -30.18 -22.65
C GLY A 329 3.18 -29.13 -23.05
N GLN A 330 2.85 -27.83 -22.98
CA GLN A 330 3.71 -26.71 -23.36
C GLN A 330 3.74 -25.63 -22.26
N PRO A 331 4.18 -25.95 -21.03
CA PRO A 331 4.10 -25.04 -19.90
C PRO A 331 4.93 -23.77 -20.12
N PHE A 332 4.35 -22.61 -19.79
CA PHE A 332 5.09 -21.34 -19.77
C PHE A 332 5.64 -21.09 -18.37
N LEU A 333 6.95 -21.23 -18.18
CA LEU A 333 7.59 -21.25 -16.85
C LEU A 333 8.18 -19.92 -16.38
N GLN A 334 8.18 -18.88 -17.21
CA GLN A 334 8.80 -17.60 -16.89
C GLN A 334 7.83 -16.70 -16.09
N PRO A 335 8.27 -16.03 -15.02
CA PRO A 335 7.44 -15.05 -14.32
C PRO A 335 7.00 -13.90 -15.24
N LEU A 336 5.75 -13.46 -15.11
CA LEU A 336 5.21 -12.31 -15.85
C LEU A 336 5.64 -10.97 -15.23
N SER A 337 6.95 -10.79 -15.00
CA SER A 337 7.52 -9.63 -14.29
C SER A 337 7.87 -8.45 -15.19
N SER A 338 7.80 -8.59 -16.52
CA SER A 338 8.22 -7.58 -17.50
C SER A 338 7.40 -7.62 -18.79
N GLN A 339 7.45 -6.55 -19.57
CA GLN A 339 6.93 -6.48 -20.94
C GLN A 339 7.49 -7.62 -21.79
N THR A 340 8.82 -7.83 -21.76
CA THR A 340 9.47 -8.90 -22.55
C THR A 340 8.93 -10.29 -22.20
N ALA A 341 8.67 -10.58 -20.92
CA ALA A 341 8.08 -11.86 -20.52
C ALA A 341 6.64 -12.01 -21.04
N VAL A 342 5.89 -10.91 -21.06
CA VAL A 342 4.52 -10.88 -21.59
C VAL A 342 4.50 -11.03 -23.11
N ASP A 343 5.39 -10.37 -23.84
CA ASP A 343 5.52 -10.51 -25.29
C ASP A 343 5.82 -11.96 -25.68
N ARG A 344 6.74 -12.62 -24.95
CA ARG A 344 7.01 -14.05 -25.13
C ARG A 344 5.79 -14.92 -24.85
N LEU A 345 5.01 -14.62 -23.80
CA LEU A 345 3.75 -15.33 -23.56
C LEU A 345 2.77 -15.15 -24.73
N VAL A 346 2.63 -13.93 -25.24
CA VAL A 346 1.76 -13.59 -26.37
C VAL A 346 2.16 -14.37 -27.63
N GLU A 347 3.46 -14.46 -27.94
CA GLU A 347 4.00 -15.24 -29.06
C GLU A 347 3.73 -16.74 -28.89
N VAL A 348 3.99 -17.29 -27.71
CA VAL A 348 3.72 -18.71 -27.39
C VAL A 348 2.23 -19.00 -27.58
N VAL A 349 1.36 -18.15 -27.03
CA VAL A 349 -0.10 -18.28 -27.18
C VAL A 349 -0.53 -18.19 -28.64
N ALA A 350 0.03 -17.27 -29.42
CA ALA A 350 -0.28 -17.14 -30.85
C ALA A 350 0.10 -18.41 -31.62
N SER A 351 1.29 -18.96 -31.36
CA SER A 351 1.81 -20.16 -32.03
C SER A 351 1.10 -21.47 -31.62
N ARG A 352 0.28 -21.43 -30.56
CA ARG A 352 -0.44 -22.58 -29.99
C ARG A 352 -1.96 -22.36 -29.94
N ARG A 353 -2.46 -21.32 -30.61
CA ARG A 353 -3.86 -20.91 -30.57
C ARG A 353 -4.83 -22.05 -30.84
N ASP A 354 -4.61 -22.84 -31.89
CA ASP A 354 -5.52 -23.93 -32.25
C ASP A 354 -5.51 -25.07 -31.22
N ALA A 355 -4.39 -25.33 -30.55
CA ALA A 355 -4.33 -26.29 -29.46
C ALA A 355 -5.10 -25.80 -28.23
N LEU A 356 -4.92 -24.53 -27.85
CA LEU A 356 -5.64 -23.89 -26.74
C LEU A 356 -7.14 -23.78 -27.03
N ARG A 357 -7.53 -23.58 -28.28
CA ARG A 357 -8.94 -23.59 -28.74
C ARG A 357 -9.54 -24.99 -28.62
N ARG A 358 -8.81 -26.05 -28.96
CA ARG A 358 -9.29 -27.44 -28.82
C ARG A 358 -9.63 -27.82 -27.39
N ILE A 359 -8.88 -27.33 -26.41
CA ILE A 359 -9.19 -27.51 -24.97
C ILE A 359 -10.11 -26.43 -24.39
N SER A 360 -10.65 -25.55 -25.24
CA SER A 360 -11.68 -24.55 -24.90
C SER A 360 -11.27 -23.58 -23.78
N VAL A 361 -10.05 -23.01 -23.84
CA VAL A 361 -9.56 -22.06 -22.81
C VAL A 361 -10.46 -20.83 -22.69
N LEU A 362 -10.89 -20.23 -23.81
CA LEU A 362 -11.70 -19.02 -23.79
C LEU A 362 -13.13 -19.29 -23.29
N GLU A 363 -13.71 -20.41 -23.68
CA GLU A 363 -15.04 -20.85 -23.24
C GLU A 363 -15.02 -21.19 -21.75
N THR A 364 -13.96 -21.88 -21.28
CA THR A 364 -13.75 -22.15 -19.85
C THR A 364 -13.68 -20.84 -19.07
N TRP A 365 -12.89 -19.88 -19.53
CA TRP A 365 -12.78 -18.58 -18.88
C TRP A 365 -14.12 -17.79 -18.89
N GLN A 366 -14.93 -17.90 -19.94
CA GLN A 366 -16.28 -17.31 -19.97
C GLN A 366 -17.21 -17.99 -18.97
N ALA A 367 -17.24 -19.33 -18.93
CA ALA A 367 -18.04 -20.09 -17.96
C ALA A 367 -17.65 -19.77 -16.51
N LEU A 368 -16.36 -19.55 -16.25
CA LEU A 368 -15.88 -19.12 -14.93
C LEU A 368 -16.37 -17.71 -14.56
N GLN A 369 -16.61 -16.81 -15.52
CA GLN A 369 -17.16 -15.49 -15.21
C GLN A 369 -18.57 -15.57 -14.65
N ASP A 370 -19.39 -16.43 -15.24
CA ASP A 370 -20.77 -16.63 -14.79
C ASP A 370 -20.80 -17.27 -13.40
N THR A 371 -20.00 -18.33 -13.24
CA THR A 371 -19.90 -19.08 -11.98
C THR A 371 -19.32 -18.23 -10.84
N GLU A 372 -18.32 -17.39 -11.14
CA GLU A 372 -17.62 -16.55 -10.16
C GLU A 372 -18.11 -15.09 -10.14
N SER A 373 -19.28 -14.82 -10.70
CA SER A 373 -19.89 -13.48 -10.83
C SER A 373 -19.94 -12.69 -9.50
N ARG A 374 -20.20 -13.36 -8.37
CA ARG A 374 -20.18 -12.73 -7.04
C ARG A 374 -18.78 -12.27 -6.62
N THR A 375 -17.74 -13.04 -6.92
CA THR A 375 -16.35 -12.67 -6.63
C THR A 375 -15.91 -11.54 -7.56
N LEU A 376 -16.25 -11.62 -8.85
CA LEU A 376 -15.93 -10.62 -9.88
C LEU A 376 -16.64 -9.27 -9.65
N SER A 377 -17.86 -9.29 -9.11
CA SER A 377 -18.59 -8.08 -8.67
C SER A 377 -18.10 -7.53 -7.33
N CYS A 378 -17.03 -8.10 -6.78
CA CYS A 378 -16.42 -7.74 -5.50
C CYS A 378 -17.37 -7.86 -4.29
N SER A 379 -18.38 -8.72 -4.38
CA SER A 379 -19.37 -8.92 -3.31
C SER A 379 -18.94 -9.94 -2.26
N LYS A 380 -17.91 -10.75 -2.56
CA LYS A 380 -17.34 -11.76 -1.65
C LYS A 380 -15.86 -12.01 -1.98
N GLY A 381 -15.18 -12.73 -1.08
CA GLY A 381 -13.83 -13.25 -1.31
C GLY A 381 -12.78 -12.17 -1.54
N ILE A 382 -11.80 -12.47 -2.41
CA ILE A 382 -10.66 -11.58 -2.69
C ILE A 382 -11.10 -10.18 -3.15
N GLY A 383 -12.15 -10.06 -3.97
CA GLY A 383 -12.64 -8.76 -4.43
C GLY A 383 -13.17 -7.89 -3.28
N SER A 384 -13.92 -8.50 -2.35
CA SER A 384 -14.38 -7.80 -1.14
C SER A 384 -13.20 -7.39 -0.27
N ASN A 385 -12.22 -8.27 -0.07
CA ASN A 385 -11.02 -7.99 0.73
C ASN A 385 -10.22 -6.81 0.18
N MET A 386 -10.03 -6.75 -1.15
CA MET A 386 -9.32 -5.63 -1.78
C MET A 386 -10.09 -4.31 -1.64
N LEU A 387 -11.43 -4.33 -1.68
CA LEU A 387 -12.22 -3.12 -1.42
C LEU A 387 -12.20 -2.70 0.06
N GLU A 388 -12.17 -3.65 0.99
CA GLU A 388 -11.94 -3.36 2.40
C GLU A 388 -10.56 -2.75 2.62
N PHE A 389 -9.53 -3.29 1.96
CA PHE A 389 -8.19 -2.71 1.98
C PHE A 389 -8.24 -1.24 1.54
N VAL A 390 -8.77 -0.93 0.36
CA VAL A 390 -8.88 0.47 -0.12
C VAL A 390 -9.63 1.33 0.89
N ARG A 391 -10.82 0.88 1.33
CA ARG A 391 -11.67 1.65 2.24
C ARG A 391 -10.97 1.96 3.57
N HIS A 392 -10.33 0.97 4.19
CA HIS A 392 -9.76 1.13 5.53
C HIS A 392 -8.35 1.70 5.52
N CYS A 393 -7.62 1.52 4.42
CA CYS A 393 -6.26 2.03 4.28
C CYS A 393 -6.28 3.54 4.06
N VAL A 394 -6.98 4.03 3.02
CA VAL A 394 -7.01 5.46 2.70
C VAL A 394 -8.23 6.20 3.25
N GLY A 395 -9.22 5.49 3.81
CA GLY A 395 -10.43 6.12 4.33
C GLY A 395 -10.31 6.69 5.71
N GLN A 396 -10.92 7.86 5.91
CA GLN A 396 -11.05 8.48 7.22
C GLN A 396 -11.71 7.51 8.20
N ARG A 397 -11.01 7.20 9.28
CA ARG A 397 -11.54 6.40 10.39
C ARG A 397 -12.83 7.02 10.92
N GLN A 398 -13.90 6.23 10.89
CA GLN A 398 -15.17 6.60 11.52
C GLN A 398 -15.09 6.13 12.97
N THR A 399 -14.97 7.05 13.92
CA THR A 399 -14.83 6.72 15.34
C THR A 399 -16.18 6.52 16.01
N ALA A 400 -16.27 5.61 16.99
CA ALA A 400 -17.50 5.45 17.78
C ALA A 400 -17.79 6.67 18.68
N ARG A 401 -16.76 7.44 19.05
CA ARG A 401 -16.86 8.65 19.87
C ARG A 401 -16.63 9.88 18.99
N ASP A 402 -17.57 10.83 19.00
CA ASP A 402 -17.48 12.05 18.18
C ASP A 402 -16.31 12.96 18.56
N VAL A 403 -15.92 13.00 19.83
CA VAL A 403 -14.75 13.76 20.31
C VAL A 403 -13.46 13.29 19.64
N LEU A 404 -13.40 12.05 19.18
CA LEU A 404 -12.24 11.45 18.50
C LEU A 404 -12.34 11.53 16.98
N ARG A 405 -13.32 12.25 16.41
CA ARG A 405 -13.45 12.43 14.95
C ARG A 405 -12.22 13.11 14.35
N GLY A 406 -11.52 13.92 15.15
CA GLY A 406 -10.25 14.56 14.78
C GLY A 406 -9.02 13.66 14.88
N TYR A 407 -9.15 12.40 15.29
CA TYR A 407 -8.00 11.51 15.47
C TYR A 407 -7.28 11.18 14.16
N ASP A 408 -8.04 10.87 13.11
CA ASP A 408 -7.49 10.48 11.82
C ASP A 408 -7.48 11.65 10.84
N GLN A 409 -6.29 12.19 10.58
CA GLN A 409 -6.06 13.32 9.66
C GLN A 409 -5.21 12.95 8.45
N GLY A 410 -4.75 11.70 8.36
CA GLY A 410 -3.86 11.20 7.30
C GLY A 410 -4.60 10.44 6.19
N TYR A 411 -5.90 10.65 6.04
CA TYR A 411 -6.74 9.95 5.07
C TYR A 411 -6.68 10.60 3.69
N SER A 412 -7.01 9.84 2.65
CA SER A 412 -7.13 10.34 1.26
C SER A 412 -8.55 10.20 0.68
N ILE A 413 -9.45 9.50 1.38
CA ILE A 413 -10.88 9.47 1.07
C ILE A 413 -11.69 9.72 2.35
N ARG A 414 -12.82 10.41 2.22
CA ARG A 414 -13.74 10.69 3.34
C ARG A 414 -15.18 10.52 2.90
N LYS A 415 -16.10 10.45 3.84
CA LYS A 415 -17.52 10.58 3.50
C LYS A 415 -17.80 12.00 3.01
N ARG A 416 -18.64 12.11 1.97
CA ARG A 416 -19.04 13.40 1.40
C ARG A 416 -19.76 14.28 2.41
N THR A 417 -20.62 13.66 3.22
CA THR A 417 -21.35 14.28 4.34
C THR A 417 -21.19 13.41 5.59
N ASN A 418 -21.68 13.87 6.74
CA ASN A 418 -21.63 13.11 7.99
C ASN A 418 -22.64 11.93 8.04
N ASP A 419 -23.46 11.74 7.01
CA ASP A 419 -24.44 10.66 6.95
C ASP A 419 -23.74 9.28 6.91
N ALA A 420 -24.27 8.32 7.66
CA ALA A 420 -23.83 6.93 7.64
C ALA A 420 -23.77 6.34 6.22
N ARG A 421 -24.73 6.70 5.36
CA ARG A 421 -24.89 6.24 3.96
C ARG A 421 -24.19 7.13 2.94
N ALA A 422 -23.52 8.21 3.36
CA ALA A 422 -22.82 9.09 2.43
C ALA A 422 -21.74 8.34 1.65
N ARG A 423 -21.60 8.70 0.37
CA ARG A 423 -20.55 8.14 -0.49
C ARG A 423 -19.16 8.56 0.00
N TRP A 424 -18.21 7.65 -0.15
CA TRP A 424 -16.80 7.93 0.04
C TRP A 424 -16.25 8.65 -1.19
N VAL A 425 -15.73 9.85 -0.99
CA VAL A 425 -15.15 10.69 -2.03
C VAL A 425 -13.66 10.91 -1.78
N VAL A 426 -12.91 11.12 -2.87
CA VAL A 426 -11.51 11.52 -2.79
C VAL A 426 -11.42 12.89 -2.13
N GLY A 427 -10.68 12.97 -1.03
CA GLY A 427 -10.54 14.18 -0.23
C GLY A 427 -9.48 13.95 0.83
N LEU A 428 -8.41 14.74 0.77
CA LEU A 428 -7.24 14.57 1.62
C LEU A 428 -7.50 15.18 3.01
N GLY A 429 -7.10 14.48 4.06
CA GLY A 429 -7.04 15.03 5.41
C GLY A 429 -5.89 16.04 5.57
N PRO A 430 -5.93 16.92 6.58
CA PRO A 430 -4.90 17.93 6.84
C PRO A 430 -3.46 17.39 6.87
N VAL A 431 -3.22 16.25 7.55
CA VAL A 431 -1.88 15.65 7.63
C VAL A 431 -1.47 15.06 6.28
N ALA A 432 -2.41 14.47 5.54
CA ALA A 432 -2.13 14.03 4.17
C ALA A 432 -1.78 15.20 3.24
N VAL A 433 -2.45 16.35 3.37
CA VAL A 433 -2.11 17.57 2.61
C VAL A 433 -0.69 18.06 2.97
N ILE A 434 -0.35 18.13 4.26
CA ILE A 434 1.00 18.50 4.71
C ILE A 434 2.05 17.52 4.17
N ALA A 435 1.79 16.21 4.25
CA ALA A 435 2.71 15.19 3.77
C ALA A 435 2.96 15.32 2.26
N MET A 436 1.90 15.46 1.45
CA MET A 436 2.03 15.61 0.00
C MET A 436 2.69 16.93 -0.40
N ALA A 437 2.39 18.03 0.30
CA ALA A 437 3.06 19.32 0.09
C ALA A 437 4.57 19.21 0.40
N HIS A 438 4.93 18.59 1.52
CA HIS A 438 6.32 18.33 1.87
C HIS A 438 7.04 17.49 0.82
N CYS A 439 6.49 16.32 0.50
CA CYS A 439 7.08 15.38 -0.45
C CYS A 439 7.26 16.01 -1.84
N CYS A 440 6.26 16.74 -2.34
CA CYS A 440 6.35 17.36 -3.67
C CYS A 440 7.43 18.45 -3.76
N LEU A 441 7.72 19.16 -2.66
CA LEU A 441 8.69 20.24 -2.61
C LEU A 441 10.09 19.80 -2.18
N HIS A 442 10.23 18.60 -1.61
CA HIS A 442 11.47 18.11 -1.00
C HIS A 442 12.68 18.14 -1.94
N GLU A 443 12.53 17.71 -3.20
CA GLU A 443 13.61 17.72 -4.19
C GLU A 443 13.92 19.12 -4.74
N THR A 444 12.93 20.01 -4.79
CA THR A 444 13.08 21.36 -5.39
C THR A 444 13.51 22.44 -4.42
N GLY A 445 13.29 22.24 -3.13
CA GLY A 445 13.77 23.14 -2.10
C GLY A 445 13.16 24.55 -2.15
N GLY A 446 11.86 24.69 -2.31
CA GLY A 446 11.25 26.01 -2.21
C GLY A 446 9.84 26.02 -2.76
N ALA A 447 9.21 27.19 -2.69
CA ALA A 447 7.86 27.37 -3.19
C ALA A 447 7.76 27.02 -4.69
N ARG A 448 6.66 26.38 -5.09
CA ARG A 448 6.40 26.00 -6.50
C ARG A 448 4.93 26.17 -6.85
N SER A 449 4.63 26.31 -8.13
CA SER A 449 3.24 26.33 -8.63
C SER A 449 2.45 25.12 -8.10
N VAL A 450 1.17 25.32 -7.79
CA VAL A 450 0.28 24.24 -7.35
C VAL A 450 0.16 23.10 -8.36
N HIS A 451 0.48 23.35 -9.63
CA HIS A 451 0.61 22.32 -10.66
C HIS A 451 1.56 21.20 -10.24
N ARG A 452 2.65 21.51 -9.55
CA ARG A 452 3.60 20.50 -9.08
C ARG A 452 2.99 19.56 -8.06
N LEU A 453 2.13 20.07 -7.17
CA LEU A 453 1.39 19.25 -6.23
C LEU A 453 0.38 18.37 -6.96
N CYS A 454 -0.29 18.89 -8.00
CA CYS A 454 -1.21 18.11 -8.83
C CYS A 454 -0.47 16.96 -9.53
N ASP A 455 0.67 17.25 -10.15
CA ASP A 455 1.51 16.24 -10.81
C ASP A 455 2.02 15.19 -9.82
N HIS A 456 2.36 15.61 -8.60
CA HIS A 456 2.77 14.71 -7.53
C HIS A 456 1.62 13.78 -7.08
N LEU A 457 0.42 14.32 -6.88
CA LEU A 457 -0.78 13.52 -6.57
C LEU A 457 -1.14 12.55 -7.71
N ALA A 458 -0.95 12.96 -8.96
CA ALA A 458 -1.18 12.11 -10.13
C ALA A 458 -0.25 10.89 -10.17
N ARG A 459 0.98 10.97 -9.60
CA ARG A 459 1.87 9.80 -9.45
C ARG A 459 1.29 8.73 -8.51
N TYR A 460 0.32 9.10 -7.67
CA TYR A 460 -0.47 8.18 -6.86
C TYR A 460 -1.89 7.94 -7.40
N GLY A 461 -2.17 8.38 -8.63
CA GLY A 461 -3.45 8.20 -9.29
C GLY A 461 -4.55 9.13 -8.82
N ILE A 462 -4.24 10.16 -8.02
CA ILE A 462 -5.21 11.19 -7.62
C ILE A 462 -5.17 12.32 -8.65
N LEU A 463 -6.29 12.56 -9.33
CA LEU A 463 -6.41 13.57 -10.37
C LEU A 463 -7.18 14.79 -9.87
N ILE A 464 -6.63 15.98 -10.08
CA ILE A 464 -7.34 17.23 -9.84
C ILE A 464 -7.13 18.16 -11.04
N GLY A 465 -8.20 18.78 -11.52
CA GLY A 465 -8.09 19.79 -12.56
C GLY A 465 -7.22 20.95 -12.07
N ARG A 466 -6.21 21.31 -12.85
CA ARG A 466 -5.22 22.35 -12.48
C ARG A 466 -5.91 23.68 -12.15
N ASP A 467 -6.91 24.05 -12.93
CA ASP A 467 -7.71 25.27 -12.76
C ASP A 467 -8.74 25.16 -11.61
N GLU A 468 -9.04 23.93 -11.17
CA GLU A 468 -10.05 23.67 -10.13
C GLU A 468 -9.46 23.79 -8.72
N VAL A 469 -8.13 23.70 -8.56
CA VAL A 469 -7.48 23.59 -7.24
C VAL A 469 -7.88 24.74 -6.32
N ALA A 470 -7.83 25.98 -6.83
CA ALA A 470 -8.11 27.19 -6.05
C ALA A 470 -9.53 27.21 -5.45
N SER A 471 -10.51 26.62 -6.14
CA SER A 471 -11.91 26.57 -5.73
C SER A 471 -12.30 25.29 -4.99
N SER A 472 -11.42 24.28 -5.00
CA SER A 472 -11.66 22.96 -4.41
C SER A 472 -11.48 22.91 -2.88
N ASP A 473 -11.97 21.82 -2.26
CA ASP A 473 -11.67 21.47 -0.85
C ASP A 473 -10.15 21.36 -0.58
N LEU A 474 -9.35 20.98 -1.59
CA LEU A 474 -7.90 20.96 -1.47
C LEU A 474 -7.34 22.38 -1.33
N GLY A 475 -7.76 23.31 -2.19
CA GLY A 475 -7.33 24.71 -2.14
C GLY A 475 -7.71 25.39 -0.84
N GLN A 476 -8.91 25.14 -0.32
CA GLN A 476 -9.33 25.63 0.99
C GLN A 476 -8.43 25.10 2.12
N LYS A 477 -8.13 23.80 2.13
CA LYS A 477 -7.24 23.20 3.13
C LYS A 477 -5.82 23.73 3.04
N LEU A 478 -5.30 23.89 1.83
CA LEU A 478 -3.98 24.48 1.61
C LEU A 478 -3.89 25.89 2.22
N ARG A 479 -4.91 26.73 2.02
CA ARG A 479 -4.98 28.08 2.63
C ARG A 479 -5.10 28.01 4.16
N LEU A 480 -5.99 27.18 4.68
CA LEU A 480 -6.19 27.02 6.13
C LEU A 480 -4.93 26.54 6.85
N LEU A 481 -4.11 25.73 6.19
CA LEU A 481 -2.85 25.22 6.71
C LEU A 481 -1.67 26.17 6.49
N GLY A 482 -1.87 27.32 5.84
CA GLY A 482 -0.80 28.25 5.49
C GLY A 482 0.21 27.69 4.50
N LEU A 483 -0.20 26.71 3.68
CA LEU A 483 0.67 26.00 2.74
C LEU A 483 0.66 26.60 1.34
N VAL A 484 -0.07 27.70 1.13
CA VAL A 484 -0.10 28.39 -0.16
C VAL A 484 -0.04 29.91 -0.01
N LEU A 485 0.48 30.55 -1.04
CA LEU A 485 0.43 31.98 -1.26
C LEU A 485 -0.20 32.23 -2.63
N ASP A 486 -1.26 33.05 -2.67
CA ASP A 486 -1.85 33.49 -3.93
C ASP A 486 -0.88 34.48 -4.60
N SER A 487 -0.41 34.15 -5.79
CA SER A 487 0.61 34.92 -6.53
C SER A 487 0.18 35.07 -8.00
N PRO A 488 -0.05 36.31 -8.48
CA PRO A 488 -0.45 36.55 -9.87
C PRO A 488 0.63 36.15 -10.88
N ASP A 489 1.89 36.07 -10.46
CA ASP A 489 3.03 35.69 -11.30
C ASP A 489 3.22 34.17 -11.41
N ALA A 490 2.49 33.38 -10.63
CA ALA A 490 2.50 31.93 -10.76
C ALA A 490 1.53 31.49 -11.88
N GLU A 491 1.93 30.51 -12.69
CA GLU A 491 1.11 29.97 -13.80
C GLU A 491 -0.35 29.60 -13.43
N SER A 492 -0.58 29.28 -12.15
CA SER A 492 -1.88 28.86 -11.59
C SER A 492 -2.50 29.89 -10.64
N GLY A 493 -1.87 31.05 -10.46
CA GLY A 493 -2.25 32.02 -9.44
C GLY A 493 -1.89 31.60 -8.00
N MET A 494 -1.25 30.44 -7.79
CA MET A 494 -1.01 29.86 -6.46
C MET A 494 0.35 29.16 -6.36
N LEU A 495 1.10 29.50 -5.30
CA LEU A 495 2.36 28.85 -4.92
C LEU A 495 2.16 27.98 -3.69
N VAL A 496 2.59 26.73 -3.72
CA VAL A 496 2.69 25.84 -2.56
C VAL A 496 3.98 26.14 -1.81
N LEU A 497 3.88 26.26 -0.49
CA LEU A 497 4.98 26.58 0.42
C LEU A 497 5.45 25.32 1.17
N PRO A 498 6.76 25.19 1.47
CA PRO A 498 7.27 24.08 2.26
C PRO A 498 6.73 24.16 3.70
N PRO A 499 6.13 23.07 4.23
CA PRO A 499 5.57 23.05 5.59
C PRO A 499 6.63 23.05 6.70
N PHE A 500 7.87 22.69 6.38
CA PHE A 500 8.95 22.50 7.35
C PHE A 500 10.17 23.35 7.00
N PRO A 501 10.88 23.90 8.00
CA PRO A 501 12.18 24.51 7.80
C PRO A 501 13.16 23.58 7.08
N ARG A 502 14.01 24.17 6.24
CA ARG A 502 15.11 23.44 5.62
C ARG A 502 16.14 23.08 6.69
N SER A 503 16.47 21.80 6.79
CA SER A 503 17.68 21.39 7.48
C SER A 503 18.88 21.82 6.62
N ASN A 504 19.73 22.70 7.15
CA ASN A 504 20.97 23.15 6.50
C ASN A 504 22.08 22.07 6.49
N ALA A 505 21.74 20.79 6.68
CA ALA A 505 22.72 19.72 6.63
C ALA A 505 23.22 19.54 5.17
N PRO A 506 24.54 19.60 4.91
CA PRO A 506 25.08 19.38 3.58
C PRO A 506 24.74 17.96 3.13
N ARG A 507 24.01 17.84 2.01
CA ARG A 507 23.84 16.55 1.33
C ARG A 507 25.20 16.16 0.74
N THR A 508 25.78 15.09 1.23
CA THR A 508 26.90 14.42 0.55
C THR A 508 26.40 14.03 -0.85
N PRO A 509 27.00 14.51 -1.94
CA PRO A 509 26.55 14.18 -3.27
C PRO A 509 26.71 12.67 -3.49
N VAL A 510 25.60 12.01 -3.81
CA VAL A 510 25.62 10.65 -4.37
C VAL A 510 26.29 10.79 -5.74
N GLN A 511 27.49 10.23 -5.88
CA GLN A 511 28.16 10.13 -7.18
C GLN A 511 27.28 9.27 -8.10
N ALA A 512 27.06 9.79 -9.31
CA ALA A 512 26.19 9.24 -10.34
C ALA A 512 26.68 7.91 -10.91
#